data_AF-A0A6P0THQ2-F1
#
_entry.id   AF-A0A6P0THQ2-F1
#
_cell.length_a   1.000
_cell.length_b   1.000
_cell.length_c   1.000
_cell.angle_alpha   90.00
_cell.angle_beta   90.00
_cell.angle_gamma   90.00
#
_symmetry.space_group_name_H-M   'P 1'
#
loop_
_entity.id
_entity.type
_entity.pdbx_description
1 polymer ?
#
loop_
_entity_poly.entity_id
_entity_poly.type
_entity_poly.pdbx_seq_one_letter_code
_entity_poly.pdbx_strand_id
1 'polypeptide(L)' 'MDTKTALLQEIESVSDELLTQVLDFVQFLKYKHETEQQDLQQDLADAHAAIEEAKQHGTTSLADFKQELGV' A
#
# COMPACT_ATOMS: atom_id res chain seq x y z
N MET A 1 -17.30 -18.07 -15.63
CA MET A 1 -17.63 -16.73 -16.15
C MET A 1 -16.58 -15.78 -15.61
N ASP A 2 -15.98 -14.94 -16.44
CA ASP A 2 -14.96 -13.98 -15.98
C ASP A 2 -15.62 -12.87 -15.15
N THR A 3 -14.92 -12.39 -14.12
CA THR A 3 -15.44 -11.36 -13.19
C THR A 3 -15.79 -10.08 -13.94
N LYS A 4 -15.02 -9.73 -14.98
CA LYS A 4 -15.32 -8.59 -15.85
C LYS A 4 -16.64 -8.76 -16.59
N THR A 5 -16.92 -9.95 -17.10
CA THR A 5 -18.17 -10.24 -17.83
C THR A 5 -19.38 -10.21 -16.91
N ALA A 6 -19.26 -10.73 -15.68
CA ALA A 6 -20.33 -10.67 -14.69
C ALA A 6 -20.65 -9.22 -14.29
N LEU A 7 -19.63 -8.38 -14.09
CA LEU A 7 -19.80 -6.94 -13.81
C LEU A 7 -20.52 -6.20 -14.93
N LEU A 8 -20.12 -6.44 -16.19
CA LEU A 8 -20.76 -5.80 -17.35
C LEU A 8 -22.25 -6.14 -17.45
N GLN A 9 -22.63 -7.39 -17.15
CA GLN A 9 -24.03 -7.79 -17.16
C GLN A 9 -24.83 -7.16 -16.02
N GLU A 10 -24.24 -7.07 -14.83
CA GLU A 10 -24.92 -6.49 -13.68
C GLU A 10 -25.23 -5.00 -13.92
N ILE A 11 -24.23 -4.24 -14.39
CA ILE A 11 -24.38 -2.79 -14.62
C ILE A 11 -25.40 -2.44 -15.72
N GLU A 12 -25.67 -3.34 -16.67
CA GLU A 12 -26.68 -3.10 -17.72
C GLU A 12 -28.11 -3.01 -17.15
N SER A 13 -28.35 -3.61 -15.99
CA SER A 13 -29.69 -3.67 -15.36
C SER A 13 -29.87 -2.70 -14.19
N VAL A 14 -28.83 -1.94 -13.86
CA VAL A 14 -28.75 -1.07 -12.68
C VAL A 14 -29.13 0.37 -13.03
N SER A 15 -29.75 1.10 -12.10
CA SER A 15 -30.10 2.52 -12.31
C SER A 15 -28.88 3.42 -12.33
N ASP A 16 -28.97 4.55 -13.04
CA ASP A 16 -27.88 5.53 -13.17
C ASP A 16 -27.38 6.04 -11.80
N GLU A 17 -28.26 6.18 -10.80
CA GLU A 17 -27.85 6.60 -9.45
C GLU A 17 -26.96 5.58 -8.76
N LEU A 18 -27.22 4.28 -8.98
CA LEU A 18 -26.40 3.22 -8.41
C LEU A 18 -25.14 2.99 -9.25
N LEU A 19 -25.20 3.17 -10.58
CA LEU A 19 -24.01 3.16 -11.45
C LEU A 19 -23.00 4.24 -11.07
N THR A 20 -23.47 5.43 -10.69
CA THR A 20 -22.61 6.52 -10.20
C THR A 20 -21.86 6.08 -8.94
N GLN A 21 -22.54 5.47 -7.98
CA GLN A 21 -21.91 4.97 -6.75
C GLN A 21 -20.92 3.82 -7.01
N VAL A 22 -21.26 2.91 -7.92
CA VAL A 22 -20.36 1.82 -8.34
C VAL A 22 -19.10 2.39 -9.00
N LEU A 23 -19.24 3.39 -9.86
CA LEU A 23 -18.12 4.05 -10.50
C LEU A 23 -17.20 4.73 -9.48
N ASP A 24 -17.78 5.50 -8.56
CA ASP A 24 -17.03 6.14 -7.47
C ASP A 24 -16.26 5.11 -6.63
N PHE A 25 -16.91 4.00 -6.31
CA PHE A 25 -16.27 2.93 -5.54
C PHE A 25 -15.12 2.27 -6.30
N VAL A 26 -15.29 1.98 -7.59
CA VAL A 26 -14.21 1.42 -8.43
C VAL A 26 -13.03 2.39 -8.55
N GLN A 27 -13.30 3.69 -8.72
CA GLN A 27 -12.27 4.73 -8.75
C GLN A 27 -11.52 4.82 -7.43
N PHE A 28 -12.24 4.77 -6.31
CA PHE A 28 -11.63 4.72 -4.98
C PHE A 28 -10.71 3.50 -4.81
N LEU A 29 -11.18 2.31 -5.19
CA LEU A 29 -10.37 1.10 -5.10
C LEU A 29 -9.12 1.17 -5.96
N LYS A 30 -9.22 1.75 -7.17
CA LYS A 30 -8.07 1.95 -8.05
C LYS A 30 -7.05 2.89 -7.41
N TYR A 31 -7.48 4.05 -6.93
CA TYR A 31 -6.61 5.02 -6.26
C TYR A 31 -5.93 4.41 -5.03
N LYS A 32 -6.71 3.69 -4.20
CA LYS A 32 -6.19 3.00 -3.03
C LYS A 32 -5.11 1.99 -3.41
N HIS A 33 -5.35 1.18 -4.43
CA HIS A 33 -4.38 0.17 -4.87
C HIS A 33 -3.09 0.78 -5.42
N GLU A 34 -3.20 1.87 -6.18
CA GLU A 34 -2.03 2.61 -6.69
C GLU A 34 -1.22 3.21 -5.53
N THR A 35 -1.89 3.78 -4.53
CA THR A 35 -1.25 4.36 -3.34
C THR A 35 -0.56 3.28 -2.50
N GLU A 36 -1.25 2.18 -2.19
CA GLU A 36 -0.68 1.05 -1.45
C GLU A 36 0.53 0.43 -2.15
N GLN A 37 0.53 0.37 -3.50
CA GLN A 37 1.69 -0.08 -4.25
C GLN A 37 2.87 0.89 -4.14
N GLN A 38 2.61 2.20 -4.16
CA GLN A 38 3.65 3.22 -3.97
C GLN A 38 4.23 3.15 -2.55
N ASP A 39 3.39 3.04 -1.53
CA ASP A 39 3.80 2.89 -0.14
C ASP A 39 4.66 1.63 0.03
N LEU A 40 4.24 0.50 -0.54
CA LEU A 40 5.00 -0.75 -0.50
C LEU A 40 6.37 -0.62 -1.18
N GLN A 41 6.45 0.08 -2.32
CA GLN A 41 7.71 0.32 -3.00
C GLN A 41 8.64 1.19 -2.16
N GLN A 42 8.10 2.21 -1.50
CA GLN A 42 8.87 3.07 -0.62
C GLN A 42 9.36 2.31 0.61
N ASP A 43 8.49 1.54 1.28
CA ASP A 43 8.84 0.72 2.44
C ASP A 43 9.97 -0.28 2.11
N LEU A 44 9.93 -0.89 0.93
CA LEU A 44 10.98 -1.79 0.46
C LEU A 44 12.30 -1.04 0.19
N ALA A 45 12.24 0.17 -0.37
CA ALA A 45 13.42 0.99 -0.60
C ALA A 45 14.07 1.42 0.72
N ASP A 46 13.27 1.87 1.68
CA ASP A 46 13.72 2.28 3.01
C ASP A 46 14.32 1.09 3.79
N ALA A 47 13.68 -0.08 3.72
CA ALA A 47 14.21 -1.30 4.32
C ALA A 47 15.57 -1.70 3.73
N HIS A 48 15.72 -1.63 2.39
CA HIS A 48 17.02 -1.90 1.75
C HIS A 48 18.08 -0.86 2.13
N ALA A 49 17.73 0.42 2.19
CA ALA A 49 18.64 1.48 2.60
C ALA A 49 19.13 1.26 4.04
N ALA A 50 18.24 0.94 4.97
CA ALA A 50 18.59 0.63 6.36
C ALA A 50 19.51 -0.59 6.48
N ILE A 51 19.30 -1.63 5.66
CA ILE A 51 20.18 -2.81 5.60
C ILE A 51 21.58 -2.42 5.09
N GLU A 52 21.68 -1.61 4.05
CA GLU A 52 22.99 -1.16 3.53
C GLU A 52 23.72 -0.24 4.53
N GLU A 53 23.00 0.68 5.18
CA GLU A 53 23.55 1.52 6.24
C GLU A 53 24.10 0.67 7.40
N ALA A 54 23.32 -0.33 7.86
CA ALA A 54 23.74 -1.28 8.87
C ALA A 54 24.99 -2.08 8.47
N LYS A 55 25.16 -2.41 7.19
CA LYS A 55 26.39 -3.06 6.69
C LYS A 55 27.59 -2.12 6.68
N GLN A 56 27.39 -0.84 6.35
CA GLN A 56 28.46 0.15 6.23
C GLN A 56 28.93 0.68 7.59
N HIS A 57 27.99 0.97 8.48
CA HIS A 57 28.24 1.62 9.76
C HIS A 57 28.14 0.67 10.96
N GLY A 58 27.69 -0.57 10.73
CA GLY A 58 27.39 -1.52 11.80
C GLY A 58 26.05 -1.21 12.48
N THR A 59 25.70 -2.03 13.47
CA THR A 59 24.54 -1.81 14.34
C THR A 59 24.98 -1.90 15.80
N THR A 60 24.27 -1.21 16.70
CA THR A 60 24.48 -1.31 18.14
C THR A 60 23.32 -2.02 18.82
N SER A 61 23.54 -2.57 20.01
CA SER A 61 22.46 -3.17 20.78
C SER A 61 21.56 -2.10 21.37
N LEU A 62 20.27 -2.41 21.54
CA LEU A 62 19.33 -1.48 22.16
C LEU A 62 19.72 -1.14 23.62
N ALA A 63 20.37 -2.06 24.32
CA ALA A 63 20.84 -1.83 25.69
C ALA A 63 21.97 -0.80 25.74
N ASP A 64 22.95 -0.93 24.85
CA ASP A 64 24.08 0.00 24.75
C ASP A 64 23.60 1.39 24.32
N PHE A 65 22.70 1.46 23.34
CA PHE A 65 22.10 2.72 22.89
C PHE A 65 21.31 3.45 23.99
N LYS A 66 20.53 2.71 24.79
CA LYS A 66 19.78 3.28 25.93
C LYS A 66 20.72 3.84 26.99
N GLN A 67 21.80 3.11 27.27
CA GLN A 67 22.84 3.55 28.20
C GLN A 67 23.54 4.83 27.71
N GLU A 68 23.80 4.98 26.40
CA GLU A 68 24.34 6.21 25.81
C GLU A 68 23.36 7.40 25.91
N LEU A 69 22.06 7.15 25.78
CA LEU A 69 21.01 8.15 25.89
C LEU A 69 20.60 8.50 27.34
N GLY A 70 21.10 7.76 28.33
CA GLY A 70 20.80 7.98 29.74
C GLY A 70 19.37 7.58 30.16
N VAL A 71 18.76 6.63 29.45
CA VAL A 71 17.40 6.09 29.68
C VAL A 71 17.38 4.60 29.98
#